data_AF-A0A097KNZ7-F1
#
_entry.id   AF-A0A097KNZ7-F1
#
_cell.length_a   1.000
_cell.length_b   1.000
_cell.length_c   1.000
_cell.angle_alpha   90.00
_cell.angle_beta   90.00
_cell.angle_gamma   90.00
#
_symmetry.space_group_name_H-M   'P 1'
#
loop_
_entity.id
_entity.type
_entity.pdbx_description
1 polymer ?
#
loop_
_entity_poly.entity_id
_entity_poly.type
_entity_poly.pdbx_seq_one_letter_code
_entity_poly.pdbx_strand_id
1 'polypeptide(L)'
;MFRSTRLMSTINTLWSRLNTRLQVTNENLSFHLFCVVCGFFIGNIFGTFLNSLRNIFPWDGFIIVAFVFICEFISFQTYRPLSRRATEPTSFFSWRPWNLLKLGILFGFFVDAFKVGS
;
A
#
# COMPACT_ATOMS: atom_id res chain seq x y z
N MET A 1 6.50 -38.23 27.18
CA MET A 1 7.71 -37.39 27.12
C MET A 1 8.25 -37.41 25.69
N PHE A 2 7.62 -36.67 24.76
CA PHE A 2 8.03 -36.70 23.35
C PHE A 2 9.15 -35.67 23.13
N ARG A 3 10.29 -36.17 22.67
CA ARG A 3 11.51 -35.42 22.41
C ARG A 3 11.28 -34.52 21.19
N SER A 4 11.31 -33.21 21.39
CA SER A 4 11.18 -32.23 20.31
C SER A 4 12.34 -32.39 19.33
N THR A 5 12.03 -32.83 18.12
CA THR A 5 12.94 -32.75 16.97
C THR A 5 13.32 -31.28 16.72
N ARG A 6 14.54 -31.02 16.21
CA ARG A 6 15.01 -29.66 15.87
C ARG A 6 14.05 -28.90 14.94
N LEU A 7 13.29 -29.66 14.14
CA LEU A 7 12.22 -29.15 13.27
C LEU A 7 11.06 -28.59 14.11
N MET A 8 10.66 -29.30 15.16
CA MET A 8 9.60 -28.86 16.08
C MET A 8 9.97 -27.60 16.85
N SER A 9 11.24 -27.43 17.27
CA SER A 9 11.66 -26.16 17.89
C SER A 9 11.64 -25.00 16.90
N THR A 10 12.06 -25.23 15.66
CA THR A 10 12.05 -24.22 14.59
C THR A 10 10.61 -23.78 14.30
N ILE A 11 9.67 -24.72 14.15
CA ILE A 11 8.24 -24.42 13.97
C ILE A 11 7.68 -23.63 15.15
N ASN A 12 8.02 -23.99 16.39
CA ASN A 12 7.51 -23.28 17.57
C ASN A 12 8.08 -21.86 17.68
N THR A 13 9.34 -21.64 17.31
CA THR A 13 9.92 -20.29 17.24
C THR A 13 9.33 -19.46 16.11
N LEU A 14 8.98 -20.07 14.98
CA LEU A 14 8.32 -19.40 13.87
C LEU A 14 6.88 -19.02 14.26
N TRP A 15 6.16 -19.94 14.90
CA TRP A 15 4.79 -19.74 15.38
C TRP A 15 4.69 -18.62 16.41
N SER A 16 5.58 -18.60 17.41
CA SER A 16 5.63 -17.52 18.41
C SER A 16 5.97 -16.16 17.81
N ARG A 17 6.87 -16.11 16.82
CA ARG A 17 7.17 -14.88 16.06
C ARG A 17 5.98 -14.40 15.23
N LEU A 18 5.24 -15.30 14.59
CA LEU A 18 4.04 -14.94 13.84
C LEU A 18 2.94 -14.42 14.76
N ASN A 19 2.68 -15.10 15.89
CA ASN A 19 1.61 -14.72 16.81
C ASN A 19 1.84 -13.34 17.45
N THR A 20 3.08 -13.05 17.85
CA THR A 20 3.46 -11.73 18.38
C THR A 20 3.34 -10.62 17.34
N ARG A 21 3.69 -10.87 16.07
CA ARG A 21 3.53 -9.90 14.98
C ARG A 21 2.06 -9.68 14.61
N LEU A 22 1.25 -10.74 14.62
CA LEU A 22 -0.19 -10.65 14.34
C LEU A 22 -0.92 -9.86 15.43
N GLN A 23 -0.60 -10.07 16.72
CA GLN A 23 -1.19 -9.30 17.82
C GLN A 23 -0.90 -7.80 17.70
N VAL A 24 0.34 -7.41 17.38
CA VAL A 24 0.72 -5.99 17.19
C VAL A 24 0.05 -5.36 15.97
N THR A 25 -0.35 -6.16 14.98
CA THR A 25 -1.00 -5.65 13.75
C THR A 25 -2.50 -5.37 13.96
N ASN A 26 -3.14 -5.99 14.96
CA ASN A 26 -4.60 -5.91 15.14
C ASN A 26 -5.11 -4.51 15.53
N GLU A 27 -4.32 -3.67 16.22
CA GLU A 27 -4.81 -2.39 16.73
C GLU A 27 -5.19 -1.38 15.63
N ASN A 28 -4.71 -1.55 14.40
CA ASN A 28 -5.01 -0.64 13.28
C ASN A 28 -5.38 -1.36 11.96
N LEU A 29 -5.58 -2.68 11.98
CA LEU A 29 -5.85 -3.46 10.78
C LEU A 29 -7.11 -2.97 10.04
N SER A 30 -8.18 -2.68 10.77
CA SER A 30 -9.43 -2.15 10.19
C SER A 30 -9.20 -0.84 9.43
N PHE A 31 -8.41 0.07 10.00
CA PHE A 31 -8.07 1.34 9.36
C PHE A 31 -7.17 1.13 8.12
N HIS A 32 -6.21 0.22 8.20
CA HIS A 32 -5.36 -0.13 7.07
C HIS A 32 -6.16 -0.76 5.91
N LEU A 33 -7.05 -1.70 6.20
CA LEU A 33 -7.96 -2.27 5.21
C LEU A 33 -8.88 -1.21 4.61
N PHE A 34 -9.45 -0.33 5.44
CA PHE A 34 -10.26 0.78 4.96
C PHE A 34 -9.50 1.66 3.96
N CYS A 35 -8.27 2.07 4.27
CA CYS A 35 -7.46 2.88 3.35
C CYS A 35 -7.18 2.18 2.01
N VAL A 36 -6.87 0.88 2.04
CA VAL A 36 -6.62 0.09 0.82
C VAL A 36 -7.90 -0.04 -0.01
N VAL A 37 -9.03 -0.33 0.63
CA VAL A 37 -10.34 -0.44 -0.04
C VAL A 37 -10.77 0.90 -0.63
N CYS A 38 -10.60 2.01 0.10
CA CYS A 38 -10.85 3.35 -0.44
C CYS A 38 -9.96 3.66 -1.65
N GLY A 39 -8.67 3.34 -1.58
CA GLY A 39 -7.77 3.48 -2.73
C GLY A 39 -8.22 2.66 -3.92
N PHE A 40 -8.68 1.43 -3.71
CA PHE A 40 -9.22 0.56 -4.76
C PHE A 40 -10.46 1.16 -5.44
N PHE A 41 -11.40 1.70 -4.67
CA PHE A 41 -12.57 2.39 -5.24
C PHE A 41 -12.17 3.62 -6.07
N ILE A 42 -11.23 4.43 -5.57
CA ILE A 42 -10.70 5.58 -6.32
C ILE A 42 -10.05 5.11 -7.63
N GLY A 43 -9.27 4.03 -7.59
CA GLY A 43 -8.63 3.44 -8.76
C GLY A 43 -9.63 3.02 -9.84
N ASN A 44 -10.72 2.36 -9.45
CA ASN A 44 -11.77 1.96 -10.40
C ASN A 44 -12.56 3.16 -10.97
N ILE A 45 -12.82 4.19 -10.15
CA ILE A 45 -13.48 5.42 -10.63
C ILE A 45 -12.56 6.18 -11.61
N PHE A 46 -11.25 6.10 -11.42
CA PHE A 46 -10.31 6.76 -12.31
C PHE A 46 -10.40 6.22 -13.75
N GLY A 47 -10.61 4.91 -13.95
CA GLY A 47 -10.73 4.33 -15.29
C GLY A 47 -11.89 4.94 -16.10
N THR A 48 -13.04 5.16 -15.46
CA THR A 48 -14.19 5.83 -16.10
C THR A 48 -13.95 7.33 -16.31
N PHE A 49 -13.27 7.98 -15.36
CA PHE A 49 -12.87 9.40 -15.46
C PHE A 49 -11.79 9.66 -16.52
N LEU A 50 -10.93 8.68 -16.81
CA LEU A 50 -9.85 8.77 -17.78
C LEU A 50 -10.38 9.08 -19.18
N ASN A 51 -11.53 8.52 -19.54
CA ASN A 51 -12.18 8.81 -20.82
C ASN A 51 -12.62 10.28 -20.92
N SER A 52 -13.07 10.89 -19.81
CA SER A 52 -13.37 12.32 -19.74
C SER A 52 -12.11 13.19 -19.79
N LEU A 53 -11.02 12.77 -19.13
CA LEU A 53 -9.72 13.47 -19.17
C LEU A 53 -9.09 13.47 -20.57
N ARG A 54 -9.23 12.37 -21.32
CA ARG A 54 -8.72 12.24 -22.69
C ARG A 54 -9.32 13.27 -23.65
N ASN A 55 -10.56 13.72 -23.40
CA ASN A 55 -11.19 14.77 -24.18
C ASN A 55 -10.54 16.15 -23.98
N ILE A 56 -9.87 16.37 -22.84
CA ILE A 56 -9.19 17.63 -22.50
C ILE A 56 -7.71 17.57 -22.87
N PHE A 57 -7.07 16.41 -22.66
CA PHE A 57 -5.67 16.17 -22.96
C PHE A 57 -5.53 15.02 -23.97
N PRO A 58 -5.28 15.30 -25.25
CA PRO A 58 -5.25 14.27 -26.29
C PRO A 58 -4.03 13.34 -26.19
N TRP A 59 -3.03 13.68 -25.38
CA TRP A 59 -1.83 12.87 -25.19
C TRP A 59 -1.90 12.04 -23.91
N ASP A 60 -2.20 10.76 -24.04
CA ASP A 60 -2.25 9.80 -22.92
C ASP A 60 -0.92 9.71 -22.15
N GLY A 61 0.21 10.00 -22.81
CA GLY A 61 1.53 10.02 -22.18
C GLY A 61 1.65 11.07 -21.07
N PHE A 62 0.94 12.21 -21.18
CA PHE A 62 0.91 13.23 -20.12
C PHE A 62 0.27 12.68 -18.85
N ILE A 63 -0.83 11.93 -19.00
CA ILE A 63 -1.58 11.33 -17.91
C ILE A 63 -0.70 10.32 -17.17
N ILE A 64 0.04 9.48 -17.91
CA ILE A 64 0.95 8.49 -17.35
C ILE A 64 2.11 9.17 -16.60
N VAL A 65 2.75 10.18 -17.21
CA VAL A 65 3.85 10.92 -16.57
C VAL A 65 3.38 11.62 -15.30
N ALA A 66 2.22 12.27 -15.34
CA ALA A 66 1.62 12.91 -14.16
C ALA A 66 1.33 11.88 -13.05
N PHE A 67 0.79 10.71 -13.40
CA PHE A 67 0.52 9.64 -12.45
C PHE A 67 1.81 9.08 -11.81
N VAL A 68 2.85 8.85 -12.60
CA VAL A 68 4.17 8.42 -12.10
C VAL A 68 4.74 9.47 -11.15
N PHE A 69 4.63 10.75 -11.49
CA PHE A 69 5.08 11.84 -10.62
C PHE A 69 4.34 11.87 -9.28
N ILE A 70 3.02 11.65 -9.27
CA ILE A 70 2.23 11.53 -8.03
C ILE A 70 2.69 10.31 -7.22
N CYS A 71 2.91 9.17 -7.87
CA CYS A 71 3.41 7.96 -7.21
C CYS A 71 4.78 8.19 -6.56
N GLU A 72 5.68 8.84 -7.28
CA GLU A 72 7.03 9.16 -6.81
C GLU A 72 6.99 10.17 -5.67
N PHE A 73 6.13 11.19 -5.76
CA PHE A 73 5.93 12.16 -4.68
C PHE A 73 5.44 11.47 -3.38
N ILE A 74 4.46 10.58 -3.46
CA ILE A 74 3.98 9.81 -2.29
C ILE A 74 5.10 8.92 -1.73
N SER A 75 5.86 8.25 -2.60
CA SER A 75 7.02 7.43 -2.20
C SER A 75 8.08 8.26 -1.50
N PHE A 76 8.46 9.39 -2.08
CA PHE A 76 9.47 10.29 -1.53
C PHE A 76 9.08 10.78 -0.13
N GLN A 77 7.82 11.18 0.05
CA GLN A 77 7.32 11.65 1.35
C GLN A 77 7.23 10.53 2.39
N THR A 78 6.94 9.29 1.96
CA THR A 78 6.88 8.12 2.85
C THR A 78 8.27 7.61 3.25
N TYR A 79 9.21 7.61 2.31
CA TYR A 79 10.53 6.98 2.42
C TYR A 79 11.69 7.98 2.47
N ARG A 80 11.45 9.24 2.86
CA ARG A 80 12.55 10.19 3.11
C ARG A 80 13.62 9.50 3.96
N PRO A 81 14.89 9.44 3.50
CA PRO A 81 15.92 8.68 4.19
C PRO A 81 16.06 9.22 5.60
N LEU A 82 15.81 8.31 6.54
CA LEU A 82 15.83 8.47 7.98
C LEU A 82 17.26 8.67 8.50
N SER A 83 18.11 9.48 7.84
CA SER A 83 19.52 9.61 8.21
C SER A 83 19.72 10.37 9.55
N ARG A 84 18.66 10.92 10.16
CA ARG A 84 18.68 11.54 11.50
C ARG A 84 17.34 11.40 12.27
N ARG A 85 16.86 10.19 12.58
CA ARG A 85 15.86 9.99 13.66
C ARG A 85 16.45 9.17 14.81
N ALA A 86 17.32 9.79 15.58
CA ALA A 86 17.64 9.32 16.94
C ALA A 86 16.71 9.94 17.99
N THR A 87 16.02 11.03 17.69
CA THR A 87 15.17 11.76 18.62
C THR A 87 14.29 12.64 17.78
N GLU A 88 12.98 12.40 17.75
CA GLU A 88 11.92 13.42 17.60
C GLU A 88 10.56 12.70 17.63
N PRO A 89 9.57 13.25 18.35
CA PRO A 89 8.33 12.59 18.67
C PRO A 89 7.43 12.48 17.44
N THR A 90 6.54 11.50 17.49
CA THR A 90 5.54 11.13 16.50
C THR A 90 4.72 12.34 15.99
N SER A 91 5.12 12.94 14.88
CA SER A 91 4.29 13.90 14.16
C SER A 91 3.02 13.20 13.66
N PHE A 92 1.86 13.72 14.06
CA PHE A 92 0.51 13.22 13.73
C PHE A 92 0.26 12.99 12.23
N PHE A 93 1.04 13.62 11.35
CA PHE A 93 0.95 13.41 9.90
C PHE A 93 1.80 12.22 9.45
N SER A 94 1.32 11.02 9.78
CA SER A 94 1.89 9.77 9.25
C SER A 94 1.58 9.69 7.76
N TRP A 95 2.59 9.59 6.90
CA TRP A 95 2.42 9.34 5.45
C TRP A 95 1.99 7.90 5.13
N ARG A 96 1.89 7.03 6.15
CA ARG A 96 1.46 5.63 6.03
C ARG A 96 0.10 5.45 5.33
N PRO A 97 -0.99 6.15 5.73
CA PRO A 97 -2.28 6.08 5.02
C PRO A 97 -2.18 6.45 3.55
N TRP A 98 -1.39 7.46 3.17
CA TRP A 98 -1.20 7.85 1.76
C TRP A 98 -0.52 6.75 0.95
N ASN A 99 0.45 6.06 1.55
CA ASN A 99 1.10 4.91 0.90
C ASN A 99 0.15 3.71 0.76
N LEU A 100 -0.73 3.46 1.75
CA LEU A 100 -1.76 2.41 1.67
C LEU A 100 -2.83 2.73 0.64
N LEU A 101 -3.23 4.00 0.55
CA LEU A 101 -4.18 4.47 -0.45
C LEU A 101 -3.58 4.33 -1.86
N LYS A 102 -2.31 4.72 -2.04
CA LYS A 102 -1.55 4.47 -3.28
C LYS A 102 -1.56 2.98 -3.68
N LEU A 103 -1.35 2.09 -2.72
CA LEU A 103 -1.39 0.64 -2.95
C LEU A 103 -2.78 0.19 -3.43
N GLY A 104 -3.85 0.70 -2.80
CA GLY A 104 -5.22 0.46 -3.25
C GLY A 104 -5.48 0.97 -4.67
N ILE A 105 -5.04 2.18 -5.01
CA ILE A 105 -5.21 2.76 -6.36
C ILE A 105 -4.51 1.90 -7.41
N LEU A 106 -3.25 1.51 -7.16
CA LEU A 106 -2.49 0.64 -8.06
C LEU A 106 -3.18 -0.71 -8.26
N PHE A 107 -3.76 -1.27 -7.19
CA PHE A 107 -4.55 -2.50 -7.28
C PHE A 107 -5.83 -2.31 -8.11
N GLY A 108 -6.50 -1.16 -8.00
CA GLY A 108 -7.65 -0.82 -8.84
C GLY A 108 -7.29 -0.73 -10.32
N PHE A 109 -6.20 -0.03 -10.65
CA PHE A 109 -5.69 0.07 -12.02
C PHE A 109 -5.31 -1.29 -12.59
N PHE A 110 -4.67 -2.13 -11.78
CA PHE A 110 -4.35 -3.50 -12.15
C PHE A 110 -5.62 -4.26 -12.54
N VAL A 111 -6.65 -4.28 -11.69
CA VAL A 111 -7.91 -4.98 -11.98
C VAL A 111 -8.58 -4.45 -13.25
N ASP A 112 -8.64 -3.13 -13.43
CA ASP A 112 -9.27 -2.53 -14.62
C ASP A 112 -8.49 -2.87 -15.91
N ALA A 113 -7.15 -2.91 -15.86
CA ALA A 113 -6.33 -3.33 -16.98
C ALA A 113 -6.56 -4.80 -17.38
N PHE A 114 -6.82 -5.71 -16.43
CA PHE A 114 -7.17 -7.10 -16.74
C PHE A 114 -8.58 -7.25 -17.33
N LYS A 115 -9.52 -6.36 -16.97
CA LYS A 115 -10.89 -6.40 -17.48
C LYS A 115 -10.97 -6.16 -19.00
N VAL A 116 -10.07 -5.35 -19.55
CA VAL A 116 -10.01 -5.04 -21.00
C VAL A 116 -9.15 -6.02 -21.79
N GLY A 117 -8.48 -6.96 -21.12
CA GLY A 117 -7.57 -7.95 -21.72
C GLY A 117 -8.12 -9.37 -21.90
N SER A 118 -9.37 -9.63 -21.52
CA SER A 118 -10.10 -10.88 -21.77
C SER A 118 -11.12 -10.72 -22.90
#